data_AF-A0A2E1VHV0-F1
#
_entry.id   AF-A0A2E1VHV0-F1
#
_cell.length_a   1.000
_cell.length_b   1.000
_cell.length_c   1.000
_cell.angle_alpha   90.00
_cell.angle_beta   90.00
_cell.angle_gamma   90.00
#
_symmetry.space_group_name_H-M   'P 1'
#
loop_
_entity.id
_entity.type
_entity.pdbx_description
1 polymer ?
#
loop_
_entity_poly.entity_id
_entity_poly.type
_entity_poly.pdbx_seq_one_letter_code
_entity_poly.pdbx_strand_id
1 'polypeptide(L)'
;MNPALILASESQYKKNILERLEIAFSTEAPAINETPRPGESARALSSRLAQRKAEKIAARYPDAIVISTDQSAEVHGVILGKPATIENARSMLQKLSGESISFFTSVGVIAPNQTCLIHTEEVFVTLRELDDQEIERYLKKDKPLDCAGSFKVESLGISLFTSVKSEDPTALEGLPLIRLCQWLRDHGFKIP
;
A
#
# COMPACT_ATOMS: atom_id res chain seq x y z
N MET A 1 -0.24 0.86 -29.68
CA MET A 1 -0.67 1.74 -28.58
C MET A 1 -0.97 0.86 -27.40
N ASN A 2 -0.66 1.30 -26.18
CA ASN A 2 -1.03 0.57 -24.98
C ASN A 2 -2.57 0.61 -24.81
N PRO A 3 -3.19 -0.44 -24.24
CA PRO A 3 -4.60 -0.38 -23.84
C PRO A 3 -4.80 0.71 -22.77
N ALA A 4 -6.05 1.11 -22.55
CA ALA A 4 -6.38 2.01 -21.45
C ALA A 4 -5.94 1.38 -20.12
N LEU A 5 -5.30 2.18 -19.26
CA LEU A 5 -4.83 1.76 -17.95
C LEU A 5 -5.59 2.53 -16.87
N ILE A 6 -6.15 1.82 -15.90
CA ILE A 6 -6.93 2.40 -14.81
C ILE A 6 -6.34 1.98 -13.48
N LEU A 7 -5.96 2.95 -12.64
CA LEU A 7 -5.64 2.73 -11.24
C LEU A 7 -6.93 2.81 -10.40
N ALA A 8 -7.35 1.68 -9.84
CA ALA A 8 -8.49 1.53 -8.93
C ALA A 8 -8.19 2.10 -7.52
N SER A 9 -7.76 3.36 -7.45
CA SER A 9 -7.44 4.06 -6.20
C SER A 9 -7.52 5.57 -6.35
N GLU A 10 -7.98 6.24 -5.28
CA GLU A 10 -7.89 7.70 -5.14
C GLU A 10 -6.65 8.16 -4.36
N SER A 11 -5.85 7.23 -3.83
CA SER A 11 -4.68 7.56 -3.02
C SER A 11 -3.63 8.32 -3.82
N GLN A 12 -3.25 9.51 -3.35
CA GLN A 12 -2.20 10.30 -3.98
C GLN A 12 -0.84 9.58 -3.93
N TYR A 13 -0.54 8.84 -2.86
CA TYR A 13 0.69 8.07 -2.74
C TYR A 13 0.81 7.03 -3.87
N LYS A 14 -0.28 6.28 -4.14
CA LYS A 14 -0.31 5.24 -5.19
C LYS A 14 -0.20 5.83 -6.59
N LYS A 15 -0.82 7.00 -6.82
CA LYS A 15 -0.67 7.76 -8.07
C LYS A 15 0.78 8.18 -8.29
N ASN A 16 1.41 8.80 -7.29
CA ASN A 16 2.80 9.24 -7.37
C ASN A 16 3.77 8.08 -7.65
N ILE A 17 3.52 6.89 -7.09
CA ILE A 17 4.35 5.71 -7.36
C ILE A 17 4.18 5.26 -8.81
N LEU A 18 2.94 5.17 -9.32
CA LEU A 18 2.68 4.74 -10.69
C LEU A 18 3.20 5.75 -11.74
N GLU A 19 3.16 7.05 -11.42
CA GLU A 19 3.70 8.13 -12.25
C GLU A 19 5.21 7.98 -12.52
N ARG A 20 5.96 7.27 -11.67
CA ARG A 20 7.39 6.95 -11.91
C ARG A 20 7.63 6.18 -13.21
N LEU A 21 6.61 5.49 -13.72
CA LEU A 21 6.71 4.74 -14.99
C LEU A 21 6.51 5.63 -16.22
N GLU A 22 6.14 6.90 -16.05
CA GLU A 22 5.88 7.85 -17.14
C GLU A 22 4.85 7.35 -18.18
N ILE A 23 3.83 6.61 -17.70
CA ILE A 23 2.76 6.05 -18.54
C ILE A 23 1.44 6.80 -18.33
N ALA A 24 0.60 6.83 -19.37
CA ALA A 24 -0.74 7.37 -19.27
C ALA A 24 -1.67 6.39 -18.55
N PHE A 25 -2.38 6.87 -17.53
CA PHE A 25 -3.43 6.13 -16.83
C PHE A 25 -4.53 7.09 -16.33
N SER A 26 -5.70 6.56 -16.03
CA SER A 26 -6.75 7.26 -15.29
C SER A 26 -6.94 6.63 -13.91
N THR A 27 -7.62 7.32 -13.00
CA THR A 27 -7.89 6.80 -11.65
C THR A 27 -9.39 6.70 -11.39
N GLU A 28 -9.80 5.64 -10.71
CA GLU A 28 -11.19 5.46 -10.29
C GLU A 28 -11.32 4.87 -8.89
N ALA A 29 -12.26 5.39 -8.12
CA ALA A 29 -12.59 4.88 -6.79
C ALA A 29 -13.44 3.60 -6.87
N PRO A 30 -12.99 2.47 -6.33
CA PRO A 30 -13.76 1.21 -6.34
C PRO A 30 -14.98 1.22 -5.42
N ALA A 31 -15.10 2.17 -4.48
CA ALA A 31 -16.23 2.29 -3.54
C ALA A 31 -16.67 0.93 -2.93
N ILE A 32 -15.78 0.32 -2.14
CA ILE A 32 -16.01 -0.98 -1.48
C ILE A 32 -15.98 -0.86 0.05
N ASN A 33 -16.59 -1.82 0.74
CA ASN A 33 -16.42 -1.98 2.18
C ASN A 33 -15.04 -2.62 2.47
N GLU A 34 -14.19 -1.86 3.18
CA GLU A 34 -12.82 -2.21 3.53
C GLU A 34 -12.67 -2.80 4.93
N THR A 35 -13.75 -2.96 5.70
CA THR A 35 -13.71 -3.48 7.06
C THR A 35 -13.09 -4.90 7.09
N PRO A 36 -12.15 -5.17 8.02
CA PRO A 36 -11.62 -6.51 8.23
C PRO A 36 -12.70 -7.50 8.65
N ARG A 37 -12.62 -8.73 8.17
CA ARG A 37 -13.48 -9.82 8.64
C ARG A 37 -12.97 -10.37 9.98
N PRO A 38 -13.83 -10.97 10.82
CA PRO A 38 -13.38 -11.63 12.03
C PRO A 38 -12.31 -12.69 11.74
N GLY A 39 -11.16 -12.61 12.44
CA GLY A 39 -10.04 -13.54 12.28
C GLY A 39 -9.23 -13.40 10.99
N GLU A 40 -9.47 -12.35 10.19
CA GLU A 40 -8.70 -12.09 8.97
C GLU A 40 -7.33 -11.50 9.31
N SER A 41 -6.26 -12.08 8.77
CA SER A 41 -4.90 -11.54 8.91
C SER A 41 -4.67 -10.30 8.03
N ALA A 42 -3.64 -9.49 8.33
CA ALA A 42 -3.32 -8.33 7.50
C ALA A 42 -3.02 -8.73 6.04
N ARG A 43 -2.31 -9.86 5.83
CA ARG A 43 -2.03 -10.41 4.50
C ARG A 43 -3.31 -10.75 3.74
N ALA A 44 -4.23 -11.46 4.39
CA ALA A 44 -5.49 -11.87 3.78
C ALA A 44 -6.40 -10.67 3.48
N LEU A 45 -6.44 -9.69 4.40
CA LEU A 45 -7.18 -8.44 4.24
C LEU A 45 -6.69 -7.67 3.00
N SER A 46 -5.39 -7.40 2.93
CA SER A 46 -4.75 -6.68 1.82
C SER A 46 -5.02 -7.36 0.47
N SER A 47 -4.81 -8.68 0.40
CA SER A 47 -5.04 -9.48 -0.81
C SER A 47 -6.51 -9.42 -1.27
N ARG A 48 -7.45 -9.67 -0.35
CA ARG A 48 -8.89 -9.61 -0.62
C ARG A 48 -9.33 -8.22 -1.09
N LEU A 49 -8.85 -7.15 -0.43
CA LEU A 49 -9.24 -5.79 -0.79
C LEU A 49 -8.68 -5.41 -2.16
N ALA A 50 -7.42 -5.71 -2.46
CA ALA A 50 -6.86 -5.49 -3.79
C ALA A 50 -7.69 -6.20 -4.87
N GLN A 51 -8.00 -7.48 -4.69
CA GLN A 51 -8.84 -8.23 -5.64
C GLN A 51 -10.21 -7.59 -5.85
N ARG A 52 -10.94 -7.31 -4.77
CA ARG A 52 -12.28 -6.70 -4.85
C ARG A 52 -12.27 -5.33 -5.51
N LYS A 53 -11.22 -4.53 -5.27
CA LYS A 53 -11.04 -3.21 -5.91
C LYS A 53 -10.86 -3.36 -7.43
N ALA A 54 -10.04 -4.32 -7.87
CA ALA A 54 -9.83 -4.59 -9.30
C ALA A 54 -11.12 -5.08 -9.96
N GLU A 55 -11.76 -6.12 -9.42
CA GLU A 55 -12.99 -6.71 -9.99
C GLU A 55 -14.11 -5.68 -10.15
N LYS A 56 -14.27 -4.81 -9.15
CA LYS A 56 -15.30 -3.77 -9.14
C LYS A 56 -15.12 -2.74 -10.26
N ILE A 57 -13.88 -2.32 -10.52
CA ILE A 57 -13.57 -1.37 -11.60
C ILE A 57 -13.57 -2.07 -12.95
N ALA A 58 -13.01 -3.27 -13.07
CA ALA A 58 -12.96 -4.02 -14.33
C ALA A 58 -14.36 -4.31 -14.90
N ALA A 59 -15.36 -4.55 -14.04
CA ALA A 59 -16.75 -4.73 -14.48
C ALA A 59 -17.33 -3.50 -15.23
N ARG A 60 -16.77 -2.30 -15.02
CA ARG A 60 -17.18 -1.05 -15.68
C ARG A 60 -16.34 -0.73 -16.93
N TYR A 61 -15.15 -1.33 -17.03
CA TYR A 61 -14.16 -1.06 -18.09
C TYR A 61 -13.61 -2.38 -18.64
N PRO A 62 -14.42 -3.17 -19.36
CA PRO A 62 -14.04 -4.52 -19.80
C PRO A 62 -12.86 -4.54 -20.79
N ASP A 63 -12.59 -3.42 -21.48
CA ASP A 63 -11.52 -3.28 -22.47
C ASP A 63 -10.24 -2.63 -21.91
N ALA A 64 -10.22 -2.26 -20.63
CA ALA A 64 -9.06 -1.65 -19.97
C ALA A 64 -8.25 -2.67 -19.16
N ILE A 65 -6.97 -2.37 -18.93
CA ILE A 65 -6.20 -2.99 -17.86
C ILE A 65 -6.49 -2.21 -16.57
N VAL A 66 -6.93 -2.91 -15.54
CA VAL A 66 -7.20 -2.35 -14.21
C VAL A 66 -6.12 -2.79 -13.25
N ILE A 67 -5.47 -1.82 -12.62
CA ILE A 67 -4.53 -2.01 -11.51
C ILE A 67 -5.24 -1.66 -10.22
N SER A 68 -5.19 -2.52 -9.22
CA SER A 68 -5.61 -2.21 -7.87
C SER A 68 -4.48 -2.46 -6.88
N THR A 69 -4.62 -1.88 -5.70
CA THR A 69 -3.70 -2.19 -4.62
C THR A 69 -4.35 -1.92 -3.27
N ASP A 70 -3.95 -2.70 -2.28
CA ASP A 70 -4.25 -2.48 -0.88
C ASP A 70 -3.01 -2.73 -0.02
N GLN A 71 -2.98 -2.17 1.18
CA GLN A 71 -1.89 -2.36 2.12
C GLN A 71 -2.47 -2.47 3.53
N SER A 72 -2.01 -3.48 4.25
CA SER A 72 -2.33 -3.67 5.66
C SER A 72 -1.04 -3.97 6.41
N ALA A 73 -0.93 -3.47 7.64
CA ALA A 73 0.24 -3.68 8.49
C ALA A 73 -0.17 -4.40 9.76
N GLU A 74 0.74 -5.17 10.35
CA GLU A 74 0.55 -5.78 11.66
C GLU A 74 1.83 -5.82 12.48
N VAL A 75 1.65 -5.88 13.79
CA VAL A 75 2.71 -6.12 14.78
C VAL A 75 2.20 -7.20 15.73
N HIS A 76 2.99 -8.24 15.98
CA HIS A 76 2.59 -9.38 16.84
C HIS A 76 1.23 -10.00 16.47
N GLY A 77 0.91 -10.05 15.17
CA GLY A 77 -0.35 -10.59 14.64
C GLY A 77 -1.57 -9.67 14.82
N VAL A 78 -1.39 -8.43 15.28
CA VAL A 78 -2.45 -7.43 15.44
C VAL A 78 -2.39 -6.41 14.32
N ILE A 79 -3.48 -6.29 13.55
CA ILE A 79 -3.60 -5.31 12.46
C ILE A 79 -3.51 -3.88 13.01
N LEU A 80 -2.64 -3.08 12.40
CA LEU A 80 -2.48 -1.66 12.70
C LEU A 80 -3.48 -0.84 11.89
N GLY A 81 -4.35 -0.12 12.59
CA GLY A 81 -5.27 0.86 12.00
C GLY A 81 -4.60 2.21 11.73
N LYS A 82 -5.39 3.15 11.20
CA LYS A 82 -4.99 4.56 11.09
C LYS A 82 -5.24 5.26 12.43
N PRO A 83 -4.31 6.08 12.93
CA PRO A 83 -4.46 6.71 14.23
C PRO A 83 -5.58 7.76 14.28
N ALA A 84 -5.86 8.45 13.16
CA ALA A 84 -6.82 9.54 13.00
C ALA A 84 -6.56 10.82 13.84
N THR A 85 -5.95 10.71 15.02
CA THR A 85 -5.57 11.83 15.90
C THR A 85 -4.09 11.79 16.26
N ILE A 86 -3.53 12.93 16.66
CA ILE A 86 -2.12 13.04 17.05
C ILE A 86 -1.85 12.22 18.32
N GLU A 87 -2.80 12.19 19.26
CA GLU A 87 -2.69 11.43 20.50
C GLU A 87 -2.61 9.93 20.22
N ASN A 88 -3.48 9.42 19.33
CA ASN A 88 -3.44 8.03 18.91
C ASN A 88 -2.17 7.71 18.14
N ALA A 89 -1.67 8.65 17.31
CA ALA A 89 -0.42 8.47 16.57
C ALA A 89 0.79 8.38 17.53
N ARG A 90 0.83 9.23 18.56
CA ARG A 90 1.82 9.17 19.64
C ARG A 90 1.79 7.83 20.35
N SER A 91 0.62 7.41 20.84
CA SER A 91 0.49 6.13 21.54
C SER A 91 0.82 4.93 20.63
N MET A 92 0.56 5.03 19.33
CA MET A 92 0.96 4.01 18.37
C MET A 92 2.49 3.97 18.21
N LEU A 93 3.15 5.11 18.00
CA LEU A 93 4.62 5.15 17.87
C LEU A 93 5.34 4.70 19.14
N GLN A 94 4.82 5.03 20.32
CA GLN A 94 5.36 4.54 21.59
C GLN A 94 5.27 3.00 21.68
N LYS A 95 4.16 2.41 21.25
CA LYS A 95 3.98 0.94 21.21
C LYS A 95 4.85 0.25 20.17
N LEU A 96 5.15 0.94 19.06
CA LEU A 96 5.94 0.40 17.96
C LEU A 96 7.45 0.66 18.13
N SER A 97 7.85 1.47 19.11
CA SER A 97 9.25 1.72 19.45
C SER A 97 10.00 0.41 19.69
N GLY A 98 11.11 0.20 18.98
CA GLY A 98 11.91 -1.03 19.04
C GLY A 98 11.28 -2.27 18.38
N GLU A 99 10.05 -2.17 17.88
CA GLU A 99 9.32 -3.30 17.30
C GLU A 99 9.62 -3.51 15.81
N SER A 100 9.33 -4.72 15.34
CA SER A 100 9.31 -5.05 13.91
C SER A 100 7.88 -5.21 13.41
N ILE A 101 7.59 -4.56 12.30
CA ILE A 101 6.26 -4.43 11.71
C ILE A 101 6.27 -5.10 10.35
N SER A 102 5.28 -5.96 10.09
CA SER A 102 5.04 -6.54 8.77
C SER A 102 4.04 -5.68 8.01
N PHE A 103 4.43 -5.22 6.84
CA PHE A 103 3.55 -4.56 5.86
C PHE A 103 3.26 -5.54 4.73
N PHE A 104 1.98 -5.76 4.45
CA PHE A 104 1.51 -6.60 3.36
C PHE A 104 0.86 -5.71 2.30
N THR A 105 1.57 -5.51 1.19
CA THR A 105 1.08 -4.70 0.08
C THR A 105 0.68 -5.62 -1.06
N SER A 106 -0.62 -5.65 -1.35
CA SER A 106 -1.15 -6.45 -2.45
C SER A 106 -1.39 -5.59 -3.67
N VAL A 107 -1.05 -6.12 -4.84
CA VAL A 107 -1.37 -5.56 -6.15
C VAL A 107 -2.24 -6.54 -6.91
N GLY A 108 -3.31 -6.01 -7.50
CA GLY A 108 -4.20 -6.73 -8.38
C GLY A 108 -4.11 -6.19 -9.80
N VAL A 109 -4.11 -7.08 -10.80
CA VAL A 109 -4.22 -6.71 -12.21
C VAL A 109 -5.32 -7.53 -12.87
N ILE A 110 -6.23 -6.86 -13.56
CA ILE A 110 -7.20 -7.49 -14.47
C ILE A 110 -6.97 -6.91 -15.85
N ALA A 111 -6.59 -7.77 -16.79
CA ALA A 111 -6.56 -7.43 -18.20
C ALA A 111 -7.90 -7.83 -18.88
N PRO A 112 -8.21 -7.28 -20.06
CA PRO A 112 -9.43 -7.61 -20.79
C PRO A 112 -9.61 -9.11 -20.97
N ASN A 113 -10.80 -9.61 -20.64
CA ASN A 113 -11.18 -11.03 -20.73
C ASN A 113 -10.31 -11.99 -19.88
N GLN A 114 -9.62 -11.48 -18.85
CA GLN A 114 -8.82 -12.30 -17.94
C GLN A 114 -9.31 -12.24 -16.49
N THR A 115 -8.90 -13.24 -15.70
CA THR A 115 -9.12 -13.25 -14.25
C THR A 115 -8.12 -12.35 -13.53
N CYS A 116 -8.44 -11.94 -12.30
CA CYS A 116 -7.55 -11.13 -11.50
C CYS A 116 -6.27 -11.89 -11.11
N LEU A 117 -5.13 -11.32 -11.47
CA LEU A 117 -3.83 -11.69 -10.92
C LEU A 117 -3.63 -10.94 -9.60
N ILE A 118 -3.20 -11.65 -8.55
CA ILE A 118 -2.97 -11.07 -7.22
C ILE A 118 -1.62 -11.50 -6.68
N HIS A 119 -0.84 -10.52 -6.22
CA HIS A 119 0.47 -10.71 -5.57
C HIS A 119 0.49 -9.89 -4.30
N THR A 120 1.05 -10.45 -3.24
CA THR A 120 1.25 -9.75 -1.97
C THR A 120 2.72 -9.75 -1.65
N GLU A 121 3.29 -8.56 -1.63
CA GLU A 121 4.66 -8.31 -1.17
C GLU A 121 4.64 -8.07 0.34
N GLU A 122 5.59 -8.67 1.04
CA GLU A 122 5.78 -8.50 2.48
C GLU A 122 7.04 -7.67 2.74
N VAL A 123 6.88 -6.59 3.48
CA VAL A 123 7.99 -5.72 3.89
C VAL A 123 8.10 -5.73 5.41
N PHE A 124 9.30 -6.01 5.91
CA PHE A 124 9.60 -5.92 7.34
C PHE A 124 10.30 -4.60 7.64
N VAL A 125 9.70 -3.79 8.51
CA VAL A 125 10.27 -2.54 9.00
C VAL A 125 10.56 -2.67 10.49
N THR A 126 11.80 -2.42 10.88
CA THR A 126 12.19 -2.41 12.30
C THR A 126 12.42 -0.97 12.74
N LEU A 127 11.71 -0.53 13.77
CA LEU A 127 11.89 0.79 14.35
C LEU A 127 13.12 0.81 15.27
N ARG A 128 13.71 1.99 15.45
CA ARG A 128 14.64 2.24 16.56
C ARG A 128 13.86 2.26 17.87
N GLU A 129 14.57 2.23 18.98
CA GLU A 129 14.02 2.76 20.22
C GLU A 129 13.83 4.28 20.04
N LEU A 130 12.60 4.74 20.27
CA LEU A 130 12.18 6.12 20.12
C LEU A 130 11.90 6.72 21.49
N ASP A 131 12.42 7.92 21.75
CA ASP A 131 12.02 8.72 22.91
C ASP A 131 10.78 9.59 22.61
N ASP A 132 10.10 10.03 23.66
CA ASP A 132 8.88 10.85 23.54
C ASP A 132 9.15 12.17 22.80
N GLN A 133 10.33 12.77 22.95
CA GLN A 133 10.65 14.03 22.29
C GLN A 133 10.89 13.84 20.79
N GLU A 134 11.50 12.73 20.38
CA GLU A 134 11.62 12.32 18.98
C GLU A 134 10.24 12.15 18.34
N ILE A 135 9.35 11.42 19.01
CA ILE A 135 7.97 11.20 18.56
C ILE A 135 7.25 12.54 18.36
N GLU A 136 7.32 13.45 19.34
CA GLU A 136 6.71 14.78 19.22
C GLU A 136 7.27 15.60 18.06
N ARG A 137 8.59 15.62 17.90
CA ARG A 137 9.26 16.35 16.80
C ARG A 137 8.80 15.81 15.45
N TYR A 138 8.67 14.49 15.33
CA TYR A 138 8.22 13.82 14.12
C TYR A 138 6.76 14.13 13.81
N LEU A 139 5.84 13.90 14.76
CA LEU A 139 4.40 14.10 14.58
C LEU A 139 4.04 15.55 14.25
N LYS A 140 4.75 16.52 14.85
CA LYS A 140 4.55 17.95 14.57
C LYS A 140 4.87 18.30 13.12
N LYS A 141 5.85 17.64 12.51
CA LYS A 141 6.31 17.91 11.15
C LYS A 141 5.53 17.09 10.10
N ASP A 142 5.42 15.78 10.28
CA ASP A 142 4.96 14.87 9.22
C ASP A 142 3.46 14.57 9.25
N LYS A 143 2.84 14.68 10.44
CA LYS A 143 1.40 14.46 10.69
C LYS A 143 0.82 13.22 9.97
N PRO A 144 1.33 12.00 10.23
CA PRO A 144 0.95 10.78 9.51
C PRO A 144 -0.37 10.18 10.01
N LEU A 145 -1.42 10.99 10.07
CA LEU A 145 -2.71 10.62 10.68
C LEU A 145 -3.51 9.61 9.84
N ASP A 146 -3.17 9.51 8.56
CA ASP A 146 -3.80 8.67 7.54
C ASP A 146 -3.05 7.36 7.24
N CYS A 147 -1.93 7.10 7.94
CA CYS A 147 -1.02 5.99 7.70
C CYS A 147 -1.14 4.90 8.78
N ALA A 148 -1.25 3.64 8.36
CA ALA A 148 -1.12 2.50 9.28
C ALA A 148 0.31 2.48 9.84
N GLY A 149 0.45 2.34 11.17
CA GLY A 149 1.74 2.42 11.85
C GLY A 149 2.20 3.85 12.19
N SER A 150 1.43 4.88 11.81
CA SER A 150 1.73 6.30 12.13
C SER A 150 3.08 6.79 11.61
N PHE A 151 3.53 6.32 10.44
CA PHE A 151 4.70 6.87 9.76
C PHE A 151 4.59 6.84 8.23
N LYS A 152 5.48 7.60 7.56
CA LYS A 152 5.61 7.71 6.10
C LYS A 152 7.06 7.48 5.68
N VAL A 153 7.36 6.34 5.06
CA VAL A 153 8.75 6.01 4.63
C VAL A 153 9.25 6.98 3.57
N GLU A 154 8.35 7.47 2.73
CA GLU A 154 8.58 8.40 1.64
C GLU A 154 8.84 9.85 2.11
N SER A 155 8.69 10.11 3.41
CA SER A 155 8.90 11.40 4.06
C SER A 155 9.86 11.26 5.25
N LEU A 156 9.52 11.80 6.42
CA LEU A 156 10.38 11.83 7.59
C LEU A 156 10.43 10.48 8.34
N GLY A 157 9.54 9.54 8.01
CA GLY A 157 9.45 8.25 8.71
C GLY A 157 10.71 7.40 8.61
N ILE A 158 11.49 7.55 7.53
CA ILE A 158 12.79 6.86 7.38
C ILE A 158 13.75 7.12 8.56
N SER A 159 13.63 8.26 9.24
CA SER A 159 14.45 8.61 10.41
C SER A 159 14.13 7.79 11.67
N LEU A 160 12.99 7.08 11.68
CA LEU A 160 12.53 6.27 12.81
C LEU A 160 13.01 4.82 12.72
N PHE A 161 13.58 4.39 11.59
CA PHE A 161 13.84 2.98 11.33
C PHE A 161 15.31 2.60 11.59
N THR A 162 15.49 1.36 12.02
CA THR A 162 16.79 0.68 12.03
C THR A 162 17.03 -0.04 10.71
N SER A 163 15.98 -0.65 10.13
CA SER A 163 16.09 -1.36 8.85
C SER A 163 14.75 -1.53 8.14
N VAL A 164 14.82 -1.71 6.82
CA VAL A 164 13.73 -2.13 5.95
C VAL A 164 14.21 -3.34 5.14
N LYS A 165 13.45 -4.45 5.15
CA LYS A 165 13.73 -5.65 4.36
C LYS A 165 12.59 -5.89 3.39
N SER A 166 12.90 -5.93 2.09
CA SER A 166 11.92 -6.09 1.01
C SER A 166 12.59 -6.61 -0.26
N GLU A 167 11.84 -7.37 -1.07
CA GLU A 167 12.24 -7.68 -2.45
C GLU A 167 11.83 -6.56 -3.42
N ASP A 168 10.81 -5.76 -3.07
CA ASP A 168 10.32 -4.60 -3.81
C ASP A 168 10.14 -3.37 -2.91
N PRO A 169 11.09 -2.41 -2.91
CA PRO A 169 11.04 -1.26 -1.99
C PRO A 169 9.80 -0.38 -2.18
N THR A 170 9.20 -0.37 -3.38
CA THR A 170 7.99 0.42 -3.66
C THR A 170 6.73 -0.17 -3.02
N ALA A 171 6.79 -1.43 -2.59
CA ALA A 171 5.72 -2.04 -1.83
C ALA A 171 5.51 -1.36 -0.48
N LEU A 172 6.55 -0.87 0.19
CA LEU A 172 6.37 -0.16 1.47
C LEU A 172 5.63 1.17 1.28
N GLU A 173 5.90 1.86 0.17
CA GLU A 173 5.19 3.07 -0.24
C GLU A 173 3.72 2.78 -0.67
N GLY A 174 3.39 1.51 -0.94
CA GLY A 174 2.02 1.05 -1.14
C GLY A 174 1.69 0.54 -2.55
N LEU A 175 2.67 0.30 -3.41
CA LEU A 175 2.46 -0.34 -4.71
C LEU A 175 3.72 -1.13 -5.15
N PRO A 176 3.69 -2.48 -5.21
CA PRO A 176 4.80 -3.31 -5.67
C PRO A 176 5.03 -3.16 -7.18
N LEU A 177 5.84 -2.19 -7.59
CA LEU A 177 6.10 -1.87 -9.00
C LEU A 177 6.85 -2.98 -9.73
N ILE A 178 7.74 -3.73 -9.09
CA ILE A 178 8.52 -4.79 -9.76
C ILE A 178 7.57 -5.85 -10.32
N ARG A 179 6.66 -6.35 -9.48
CA ARG A 179 5.66 -7.33 -9.91
C ARG A 179 4.69 -6.72 -10.91
N LEU A 180 4.22 -5.49 -10.67
CA LEU A 180 3.30 -4.81 -11.59
C LEU A 180 3.90 -4.66 -12.98
N CYS A 181 5.15 -4.20 -13.08
CA CYS A 181 5.85 -4.03 -14.35
C CYS A 181 6.00 -5.33 -15.11
N GLN A 182 6.26 -6.44 -14.41
CA GLN A 182 6.30 -7.76 -15.03
C GLN A 182 4.94 -8.10 -15.68
N TRP A 183 3.85 -7.99 -14.92
CA TRP A 183 2.52 -8.30 -15.46
C TRP A 183 2.09 -7.35 -16.56
N LEU A 184 2.41 -6.06 -16.50
CA LEU A 184 2.15 -5.14 -17.60
C LEU A 184 2.83 -5.63 -18.89
N ARG A 185 4.11 -6.04 -18.83
CA ARG A 185 4.83 -6.60 -19.99
C ARG A 185 4.22 -7.92 -20.48
N ASP A 186 3.81 -8.80 -19.56
CA ASP A 186 3.16 -10.07 -19.90
C ASP A 186 1.85 -9.87 -20.69
N HIS A 187 1.19 -8.72 -20.48
CA HIS A 187 -0.02 -8.30 -21.21
C HIS A 187 0.26 -7.38 -22.40
N GLY A 188 1.52 -7.30 -22.84
CA GLY A 188 1.92 -6.50 -24.01
C GLY A 188 1.89 -4.99 -23.78
N PHE A 189 1.74 -4.53 -22.53
CA PHE A 189 1.82 -3.12 -22.17
C PHE A 189 3.29 -2.70 -22.18
N LYS A 190 3.62 -1.71 -22.99
CA LYS A 190 4.98 -1.18 -23.09
C LYS A 190 5.24 -0.19 -21.97
N ILE A 191 6.28 -0.46 -21.19
CA ILE A 191 6.84 0.41 -20.16
C ILE A 191 8.31 0.72 -20.53
N PRO A 192 8.89 1.83 -20.06
CA PRO A 192 10.29 2.19 -20.32
C PRO A 192 11.29 1.07 -20.00
#